data_AF-A0A6F8M340-F1
#
_entry.id   AF-A0A6F8M340-F1
#
_cell.length_a   1.000
_cell.length_b   1.000
_cell.length_c   1.000
_cell.angle_alpha   90.00
_cell.angle_beta   90.00
_cell.angle_gamma   90.00
#
_symmetry.space_group_name_H-M   'P 1'
#
loop_
_entity.id
_entity.type
_entity.pdbx_description
1 polymer ?
#
loop_
_entity_poly.entity_id
_entity_poly.type
_entity_poly.pdbx_seq_one_letter_code
_entity_poly.pdbx_strand_id
1 'polypeptide(L)'
;MAADRDRRWQAVPDRTIPAMEAQKDMFDAEGSRLRPADARGRPSREQVLAAHGTTVPNLVAPETVVLLCGINPSLESGATGFHFANPSNRLWPVLHQAGFTPRRLHPSETDELTSRGISITSLVMRATARADEIDDDEIRAGVGPLTDLVERISPRWVAFLGLAAYRIGFRRRTARVGHQPETLGPAGIWLLPNPSGLNAHYQLPDLVRVYGELHAAVSAPRARPVTGSASTLRQSLEGTVTLL
;
A
#
# COMPACT_ATOMS: atom_id res chain seq x y z
N MET A 1 24.27 41.71 -8.13
CA MET A 1 23.68 42.14 -6.85
C MET A 1 22.28 41.55 -6.82
N ALA A 2 22.04 40.31 -6.39
CA ALA A 2 22.18 39.71 -5.06
C ALA A 2 21.26 40.34 -3.98
N ALA A 3 20.57 39.46 -3.25
CA ALA A 3 19.59 39.65 -2.17
C ALA A 3 18.14 39.95 -2.65
N ASP A 4 17.08 39.30 -2.16
CA ASP A 4 16.89 38.68 -0.85
C ASP A 4 15.90 37.49 -0.97
N ARG A 5 16.41 36.27 -0.73
CA ARG A 5 15.63 35.04 -0.54
C ARG A 5 15.98 34.53 0.85
N ASP A 6 15.29 35.00 1.88
CA ASP A 6 15.39 34.41 3.22
C ASP A 6 14.12 34.62 4.05
N ARG A 7 13.19 33.66 3.94
CA ARG A 7 12.32 33.28 5.07
C ARG A 7 12.35 31.77 5.26
N ARG A 8 13.51 31.35 5.79
CA ARG A 8 13.73 30.35 6.84
C ARG A 8 12.46 29.63 7.31
N TRP A 9 12.18 28.47 6.73
CA TRP A 9 11.42 27.42 7.41
C TRP A 9 12.26 26.96 8.60
N GLN A 10 11.80 27.27 9.81
CA GLN A 10 12.33 26.63 11.00
C GLN A 10 12.01 25.15 10.89
N ALA A 11 13.05 24.32 10.91
CA ALA A 11 12.95 22.88 10.98
C ALA A 11 12.04 22.51 12.16
N VAL A 12 10.91 21.86 11.87
CA VAL A 12 10.18 21.13 12.88
C VAL A 12 11.13 20.01 13.36
N PRO A 13 11.45 19.93 14.65
CA PRO A 13 12.44 18.98 15.13
C PRO A 13 12.00 17.55 14.81
N ASP A 14 12.99 16.79 14.32
CA ASP A 14 12.99 15.36 14.07
C ASP A 14 12.27 14.62 15.20
N ARG A 15 11.01 14.25 14.95
CA ARG A 15 10.36 13.16 15.69
C ARG A 15 10.67 11.91 14.90
N THR A 16 11.74 11.24 15.31
CA THR A 16 12.04 9.87 14.94
C THR A 16 10.76 9.05 15.15
N ILE A 17 10.07 8.70 14.07
CA ILE A 17 8.96 7.75 14.14
C ILE A 17 9.62 6.37 14.19
N PRO A 18 9.46 5.57 15.26
CA PRO A 18 10.06 4.24 15.30
C PRO A 18 9.32 3.33 14.31
N ALA A 19 9.87 3.18 13.11
CA ALA A 19 9.31 2.34 12.05
C ALA A 19 9.47 0.82 12.30
N MET A 20 9.75 0.40 13.53
CA MET A 20 10.11 -1.00 13.84
C MET A 20 9.45 -1.60 15.10
N GLU A 21 8.73 -0.79 15.89
CA GLU A 21 8.12 -1.26 17.16
C GLU A 21 6.61 -1.44 17.08
N ALA A 22 5.90 -0.72 16.20
CA ALA A 22 4.43 -0.68 16.19
C ALA A 22 3.72 -1.99 15.76
N GLN A 23 4.47 -3.03 15.37
CA GLN A 23 3.90 -4.34 15.02
C GLN A 23 4.46 -5.50 15.87
N LYS A 24 5.37 -5.21 16.81
CA LYS A 24 5.92 -6.27 17.67
C LYS A 24 5.02 -6.62 18.84
N ASP A 25 4.19 -5.67 19.28
CA ASP A 25 3.42 -5.83 20.51
C ASP A 25 1.93 -5.51 20.28
N MET A 26 1.17 -6.53 19.87
CA MET A 26 -0.28 -6.49 20.01
C MET A 26 -0.60 -6.88 21.46
N PHE A 27 -1.30 -6.04 22.19
CA PHE A 27 -1.70 -6.31 23.57
C PHE A 27 -3.18 -6.69 23.62
N ASP A 28 -3.57 -7.57 24.53
CA ASP A 28 -4.99 -7.86 24.79
C ASP A 28 -5.69 -6.69 25.52
N ALA A 29 -6.99 -6.83 25.76
CA ALA A 29 -7.80 -5.82 26.46
C ALA A 29 -7.32 -5.57 27.91
N GLU A 30 -6.47 -6.45 28.46
CA GLU A 30 -5.88 -6.35 29.80
C GLU A 30 -4.44 -5.82 29.76
N GLY A 31 -3.92 -5.46 28.58
CA GLY A 31 -2.58 -4.89 28.41
C GLY A 31 -1.45 -5.92 28.41
N SER A 32 -1.76 -7.21 28.20
CA SER A 32 -0.76 -8.29 28.11
C SER A 32 -0.33 -8.56 26.67
N ARG A 33 0.96 -8.85 26.46
CA ARG A 33 1.56 -9.08 25.14
C ARG A 33 0.98 -10.36 24.52
N LEU A 34 0.26 -10.25 23.41
CA LEU A 34 -0.31 -11.39 22.71
C LEU A 34 0.81 -12.25 22.11
N ARG A 35 0.72 -13.58 22.27
CA ARG A 35 1.65 -14.49 21.62
C ARG A 35 1.35 -14.51 20.11
N PRO A 36 2.34 -14.75 19.23
CA PRO A 36 2.10 -14.89 17.79
C PRO A 36 1.06 -15.95 17.41
N ALA A 37 0.86 -16.97 18.27
CA ALA A 37 -0.21 -17.95 18.09
C ALA A 37 -1.61 -17.42 18.44
N ASP A 38 -1.71 -16.51 19.41
CA ASP A 38 -2.96 -15.85 19.83
C ASP A 38 -3.36 -14.75 18.85
N ALA A 39 -2.37 -14.13 18.20
CA ALA A 39 -2.56 -13.21 17.08
C ALA A 39 -3.18 -13.85 15.81
N ARG A 40 -3.24 -15.19 15.75
CA ARG A 40 -3.97 -15.93 14.70
C ARG A 40 -5.45 -16.13 15.03
N GLY A 41 -5.91 -15.69 16.19
CA GLY A 41 -7.32 -15.69 16.56
C GLY A 41 -8.14 -14.79 15.65
N ARG A 42 -9.30 -15.28 15.20
CA ARG A 42 -10.24 -14.45 14.44
C ARG A 42 -10.87 -13.43 15.42
N PRO A 43 -10.87 -12.12 15.10
CA PRO A 43 -11.51 -11.13 15.96
C PRO A 43 -12.99 -11.44 16.12
N SER A 44 -13.55 -11.14 17.29
CA SER A 44 -14.99 -11.23 17.53
C SER A 44 -15.73 -10.24 16.63
N ARG A 45 -17.03 -10.48 16.41
CA ARG A 45 -17.86 -9.56 15.63
C ARG A 45 -17.85 -8.14 16.22
N GLU A 46 -17.86 -8.03 17.54
CA GLU A 46 -17.80 -6.76 18.26
C GLU A 46 -16.48 -6.03 17.98
N GLN A 47 -15.34 -6.73 18.08
CA GLN A 47 -14.02 -6.17 17.76
C GLN A 47 -13.94 -5.70 16.30
N VAL A 48 -14.50 -6.46 15.36
CA VAL A 48 -14.57 -6.06 13.94
C VAL A 48 -15.39 -4.78 13.77
N LEU A 49 -16.58 -4.69 14.38
CA LEU A 49 -17.41 -3.49 14.26
C LEU A 49 -16.78 -2.28 14.94
N ALA A 50 -16.12 -2.46 16.09
CA ALA A 50 -15.41 -1.41 16.81
C ALA A 50 -14.19 -0.86 16.06
N ALA A 51 -13.68 -1.59 15.06
CA ALA A 51 -12.56 -1.16 14.24
C ALA A 51 -12.91 -0.11 13.17
N HIS A 52 -14.16 0.32 13.06
CA HIS A 52 -14.53 1.36 12.11
C HIS A 52 -13.77 2.65 12.42
N GLY A 53 -13.11 3.22 11.41
CA GLY A 53 -12.30 4.42 11.56
C GLY A 53 -10.90 4.21 12.14
N THR A 54 -10.54 3.02 12.61
CA THR A 54 -9.16 2.75 13.07
C THR A 54 -8.19 2.72 11.88
N THR A 55 -6.89 2.87 12.15
CA THR A 55 -5.85 2.87 11.11
C THR A 55 -4.98 1.63 11.22
N VAL A 56 -4.53 1.11 10.08
CA VAL A 56 -3.49 0.07 10.03
C VAL A 56 -2.16 0.72 9.63
N PRO A 57 -1.10 0.63 10.46
CA PRO A 57 0.20 1.21 10.13
C PRO A 57 0.78 0.66 8.83
N ASN A 58 1.54 1.50 8.12
CA ASN A 58 2.31 1.04 6.96
C ASN A 58 3.26 -0.08 7.36
N LEU A 59 3.27 -1.17 6.61
CA LEU A 59 4.26 -2.23 6.74
C LEU A 59 5.41 -1.90 5.78
N VAL A 60 6.58 -1.56 6.31
CA VAL A 60 7.73 -1.13 5.49
C VAL A 60 8.88 -2.10 5.66
N ALA A 61 9.29 -2.73 4.55
CA ALA A 61 10.49 -3.54 4.48
C ALA A 61 11.76 -2.66 4.57
N PRO A 62 12.86 -3.17 5.15
CA PRO A 62 14.14 -2.44 5.18
C PRO A 62 14.61 -1.99 3.79
N GLU A 63 14.47 -2.88 2.81
CA GLU A 63 14.75 -2.60 1.39
C GLU A 63 13.50 -2.91 0.58
N THR A 64 12.73 -1.87 0.23
CA THR A 64 11.46 -2.08 -0.48
C THR A 64 11.71 -2.24 -1.97
N VAL A 65 11.31 -3.39 -2.51
CA VAL A 65 11.26 -3.66 -3.96
C VAL A 65 9.86 -3.37 -4.50
N VAL A 66 8.82 -3.83 -3.80
CA VAL A 66 7.42 -3.60 -4.17
C VAL A 66 6.68 -2.98 -3.00
N LEU A 67 6.02 -1.84 -3.24
CA LEU A 67 5.02 -1.28 -2.34
C LEU A 67 3.61 -1.64 -2.85
N LEU A 68 2.91 -2.50 -2.13
CA LEU A 68 1.51 -2.81 -2.38
C LEU A 68 0.64 -1.71 -1.75
N CYS A 69 -0.16 -1.02 -2.55
CA CYS A 69 -1.05 0.05 -2.12
C CYS A 69 -2.52 -0.39 -2.26
N GLY A 70 -3.16 -0.73 -1.14
CA GLY A 70 -4.60 -0.96 -1.07
C GLY A 70 -5.41 0.34 -1.19
N ILE A 71 -6.74 0.21 -1.31
CA ILE A 71 -7.63 1.38 -1.23
C ILE A 71 -7.67 1.85 0.22
N ASN A 72 -8.16 0.98 1.11
CA ASN A 72 -8.24 1.19 2.54
C ASN A 72 -8.32 -0.15 3.29
N PRO A 73 -8.06 -0.16 4.61
CA PRO A 73 -8.26 -1.36 5.42
C PRO A 73 -9.73 -1.77 5.52
N SER A 74 -10.01 -3.07 5.48
CA SER A 74 -11.30 -3.60 5.97
C SER A 74 -11.39 -3.52 7.49
N LEU A 75 -12.59 -3.59 8.05
CA LEU A 75 -12.79 -3.74 9.49
C LEU A 75 -11.97 -4.87 10.12
N GLU A 76 -11.85 -6.04 9.48
CA GLU A 76 -10.99 -7.12 10.00
C GLU A 76 -9.51 -6.71 10.07
N SER A 77 -9.04 -5.88 9.15
CA SER A 77 -7.68 -5.37 9.16
C SER A 77 -7.52 -4.31 10.25
N GLY A 78 -8.51 -3.44 10.44
CA GLY A 78 -8.53 -2.49 11.56
C GLY A 78 -8.57 -3.17 12.93
N ALA A 79 -9.27 -4.31 13.05
CA ALA A 79 -9.40 -5.04 14.31
C ALA A 79 -8.15 -5.86 14.66
N THR A 80 -7.41 -6.33 13.66
CA THR A 80 -6.22 -7.19 13.87
C THR A 80 -4.90 -6.45 13.73
N GLY A 81 -4.90 -5.26 13.13
CA GLY A 81 -3.67 -4.57 12.74
C GLY A 81 -2.94 -5.22 11.56
N PHE A 82 -3.49 -6.28 10.95
CA PHE A 82 -2.88 -6.97 9.82
C PHE A 82 -3.49 -6.54 8.49
N HIS A 83 -2.63 -6.29 7.50
CA HIS A 83 -3.06 -5.94 6.16
C HIS A 83 -3.79 -7.11 5.48
N PHE A 84 -4.90 -6.81 4.80
CA PHE A 84 -5.70 -7.78 4.06
C PHE A 84 -6.11 -9.01 4.90
N ALA A 85 -6.56 -8.77 6.13
CA ALA A 85 -6.90 -9.81 7.11
C ALA A 85 -8.28 -10.44 6.90
N ASN A 86 -9.16 -9.80 6.11
CA ASN A 86 -10.48 -10.35 5.83
C ASN A 86 -10.36 -11.72 5.12
N PRO A 87 -10.99 -12.79 5.62
CA PRO A 87 -10.85 -14.15 5.06
C PRO A 87 -11.27 -14.30 3.59
N SER A 88 -12.16 -13.42 3.10
CA SER A 88 -12.56 -13.40 1.70
C SER A 88 -11.53 -12.72 0.78
N ASN A 89 -10.54 -12.03 1.35
CA ASN A 89 -9.47 -11.40 0.60
C ASN A 89 -8.46 -12.43 0.08
N ARG A 90 -8.12 -12.31 -1.21
CA ARG A 90 -7.29 -13.29 -1.91
C ARG A 90 -5.84 -12.83 -2.07
N LEU A 91 -5.38 -11.76 -1.44
CA LEU A 91 -4.01 -11.27 -1.61
C LEU A 91 -2.99 -12.34 -1.26
N TRP A 92 -3.08 -12.92 -0.06
CA TRP A 92 -2.13 -13.91 0.43
C TRP A 92 -2.00 -15.18 -0.43
N PRO A 93 -3.10 -15.83 -0.89
CA PRO A 93 -2.97 -16.91 -1.86
C PRO A 93 -2.44 -16.45 -3.22
N VAL A 94 -2.78 -15.24 -3.68
CA VAL A 94 -2.27 -14.67 -4.94
C VAL A 94 -0.76 -14.42 -4.87
N LEU A 95 -0.25 -13.83 -3.78
CA LEU A 95 1.19 -13.59 -3.62
C LEU A 95 1.98 -14.90 -3.71
N HIS A 96 1.49 -15.95 -3.05
CA HIS A 96 2.11 -17.26 -3.15
C HIS A 96 2.08 -17.83 -4.57
N GLN A 97 0.88 -17.91 -5.17
CA GLN A 97 0.71 -18.55 -6.48
C GLN A 97 1.36 -17.76 -7.62
N ALA A 98 1.51 -16.44 -7.47
CA ALA A 98 2.23 -15.58 -8.42
C ALA A 98 3.77 -15.61 -8.24
N GLY A 99 4.28 -16.26 -7.19
CA GLY A 99 5.71 -16.47 -6.97
C GLY A 99 6.38 -15.51 -5.99
N PHE A 100 5.66 -14.52 -5.42
CA PHE A 100 6.22 -13.58 -4.45
C PHE A 100 6.64 -14.27 -3.15
N THR A 101 5.97 -15.35 -2.75
CA THR A 101 6.28 -16.11 -1.53
C THR A 101 6.29 -17.63 -1.81
N PRO A 102 7.18 -18.41 -1.17
CA PRO A 102 7.34 -19.85 -1.43
C PRO A 102 6.17 -20.68 -0.90
N ARG A 103 5.38 -20.12 0.02
CA ARG A 103 4.16 -20.67 0.59
C ARG A 103 3.14 -19.57 0.79
N ARG A 104 1.88 -19.93 1.04
CA ARG A 104 0.86 -18.99 1.51
C ARG A 104 1.21 -18.53 2.92
N LEU A 105 1.45 -17.23 3.08
CA LEU A 105 1.62 -16.60 4.39
C LEU A 105 0.26 -16.28 5.02
N HIS A 106 0.21 -16.32 6.34
CA HIS A 106 -0.84 -15.73 7.15
C HIS A 106 -0.59 -14.21 7.27
N PRO A 107 -1.64 -13.35 7.40
CA PRO A 107 -1.47 -11.90 7.54
C PRO A 107 -0.51 -11.44 8.65
N SER A 108 -0.36 -12.24 9.71
CA SER A 108 0.55 -11.96 10.83
C SER A 108 2.02 -12.29 10.54
N GLU A 109 2.33 -12.96 9.43
CA GLU A 109 3.70 -13.33 9.06
C GLU A 109 4.41 -12.20 8.30
N THR A 110 4.35 -10.99 8.87
CA THR A 110 4.83 -9.75 8.25
C THR A 110 6.34 -9.77 8.05
N ASP A 111 7.11 -10.38 8.96
CA ASP A 111 8.57 -10.49 8.85
C ASP A 111 9.01 -11.30 7.62
N GLU A 112 8.32 -12.40 7.29
CA GLU A 112 8.65 -13.18 6.10
C GLU A 112 8.31 -12.39 4.83
N LEU A 113 7.22 -11.62 4.84
CA LEU A 113 6.87 -10.76 3.71
C LEU A 113 7.90 -9.63 3.50
N THR A 114 8.28 -8.92 4.56
CA THR A 114 9.21 -7.79 4.49
C THR A 114 10.64 -8.23 4.17
N SER A 115 11.07 -9.42 4.59
CA SER A 115 12.37 -10.00 4.20
C SER A 115 12.52 -10.19 2.68
N ARG A 116 11.40 -10.18 1.94
CA ARG A 116 11.35 -10.29 0.47
C ARG A 116 11.24 -8.94 -0.23
N GLY A 117 11.39 -7.84 0.52
CA GLY A 117 11.28 -6.48 0.01
C GLY A 117 9.87 -6.07 -0.38
N ILE A 118 8.85 -6.67 0.24
CA ILE A 118 7.45 -6.32 -0.01
C ILE A 118 6.92 -5.49 1.17
N SER A 119 6.52 -4.27 0.85
CA SER A 119 5.89 -3.31 1.76
C SER A 119 4.40 -3.20 1.45
N ILE A 120 3.59 -2.80 2.44
CA ILE A 120 2.14 -2.61 2.28
C ILE A 120 1.72 -1.27 2.89
N THR A 121 0.88 -0.54 2.15
CA THR A 121 0.19 0.68 2.58
C THR A 121 -1.24 0.70 2.05
N SER A 122 -2.02 1.71 2.44
CA SER A 122 -3.33 2.03 1.85
C SER A 122 -3.36 3.50 1.43
N LEU A 123 -4.10 3.81 0.37
CA LEU A 123 -4.26 5.19 -0.08
C LEU A 123 -5.09 6.01 0.93
N VAL A 124 -6.12 5.39 1.52
CA VAL A 124 -6.91 5.95 2.62
C VAL A 124 -6.67 5.10 3.86
N MET A 125 -6.28 5.73 4.97
CA MET A 125 -5.76 5.02 6.13
C MET A 125 -6.83 4.43 7.06
N ARG A 126 -8.07 4.97 7.04
CA ARG A 126 -9.13 4.54 7.94
C ARG A 126 -9.80 3.25 7.47
N ALA A 127 -10.13 2.38 8.42
CA ALA A 127 -10.84 1.15 8.16
C ALA A 127 -12.35 1.40 7.95
N THR A 128 -12.94 0.71 6.98
CA THR A 128 -14.38 0.77 6.68
C THR A 128 -14.96 -0.63 6.47
N ALA A 129 -16.28 -0.76 6.57
CA ALA A 129 -16.97 -2.01 6.23
C ALA A 129 -17.02 -2.20 4.72
N ARG A 130 -17.14 -1.11 3.97
CA ARG A 130 -17.24 -1.10 2.51
C ARG A 130 -16.39 0.01 1.91
N ALA A 131 -15.85 -0.27 0.72
CA ALA A 131 -15.04 0.70 0.00
C ALA A 131 -15.84 1.91 -0.52
N ASP A 132 -17.17 1.80 -0.63
CA ASP A 132 -18.06 2.89 -1.05
C ASP A 132 -18.36 3.90 0.07
N GLU A 133 -17.87 3.65 1.29
CA GLU A 133 -17.88 4.63 2.39
C GLU A 133 -16.78 5.67 2.26
N ILE A 134 -15.85 5.50 1.32
CA ILE A 134 -14.74 6.40 1.07
C ILE A 134 -15.10 7.32 -0.07
N ASP A 135 -15.04 8.61 0.18
CA ASP A 135 -15.29 9.59 -0.85
C ASP A 135 -14.05 9.87 -1.72
N ASP A 136 -14.32 10.51 -2.85
CA ASP A 136 -13.31 10.88 -3.84
C ASP A 136 -12.24 11.85 -3.29
N ASP A 137 -12.58 12.67 -2.30
CA ASP A 137 -11.68 13.67 -1.72
C ASP A 137 -10.73 13.03 -0.70
N GLU A 138 -11.18 12.06 0.10
CA GLU A 138 -10.32 11.19 0.92
C GLU A 138 -9.28 10.49 0.05
N ILE A 139 -9.69 9.96 -1.10
CA ILE A 139 -8.78 9.31 -2.07
C ILE A 139 -7.74 10.30 -2.60
N ARG A 140 -8.14 11.51 -2.97
CA ARG A 140 -7.23 12.56 -3.47
C ARG A 140 -6.27 13.04 -2.39
N ALA A 141 -6.75 13.18 -1.16
CA ALA A 141 -5.95 13.57 0.00
C ALA A 141 -4.87 12.53 0.32
N GLY A 142 -5.12 11.24 0.06
CA GLY A 142 -4.17 10.15 0.24
C GLY A 142 -2.94 10.18 -0.68
N VAL A 143 -3.02 10.86 -1.82
CA VAL A 143 -1.95 10.86 -2.85
C VAL A 143 -0.67 11.54 -2.35
N GLY A 144 -0.78 12.66 -1.64
CA GLY A 144 0.37 13.38 -1.08
C GLY A 144 1.20 12.51 -0.12
N PRO A 145 0.60 12.01 0.98
CA PRO A 145 1.27 11.11 1.92
C PRO A 145 1.85 9.85 1.28
N LEU A 146 1.16 9.27 0.28
CA LEU A 146 1.68 8.13 -0.48
C LEU A 146 2.92 8.54 -1.29
N THR A 147 2.89 9.68 -1.96
CA THR A 147 4.05 10.20 -2.72
C THR A 147 5.24 10.40 -1.80
N ASP A 148 5.04 11.00 -0.63
CA ASP A 148 6.10 11.18 0.36
C ASP A 148 6.67 9.84 0.84
N LEU A 149 5.82 8.83 1.06
CA LEU A 149 6.27 7.48 1.42
C LEU A 149 7.13 6.86 0.32
N VAL A 150 6.71 6.99 -0.93
CA VAL A 150 7.40 6.43 -2.10
C VAL A 150 8.75 7.11 -2.31
N GLU A 151 8.85 8.42 -2.12
CA GLU A 151 10.15 9.12 -2.15
C GLU A 151 11.08 8.61 -1.04
N ARG A 152 10.56 8.46 0.19
CA ARG A 152 11.36 8.00 1.34
C ARG A 152 11.87 6.57 1.21
N ILE A 153 11.02 5.62 0.81
CA ILE A 153 11.38 4.19 0.79
C ILE A 153 11.85 3.72 -0.59
N SER A 154 11.75 4.59 -1.61
CA SER A 154 12.26 4.39 -2.97
C SER A 154 11.99 3.00 -3.56
N PRO A 155 10.73 2.51 -3.55
CA PRO A 155 10.42 1.19 -4.06
C PRO A 155 10.70 1.13 -5.56
N ARG A 156 11.04 -0.05 -6.08
CA ARG A 156 11.14 -0.24 -7.53
C ARG A 156 9.77 -0.09 -8.21
N TRP A 157 8.74 -0.66 -7.59
CA TRP A 157 7.37 -0.63 -8.09
C TRP A 157 6.39 -0.24 -6.99
N VAL A 158 5.44 0.63 -7.32
CA VAL A 158 4.20 0.81 -6.55
C VAL A 158 3.09 0.09 -7.29
N ALA A 159 2.50 -0.90 -6.63
CA ALA A 159 1.39 -1.66 -7.18
C ALA A 159 0.08 -1.25 -6.51
N PHE A 160 -0.85 -0.65 -7.25
CA PHE A 160 -2.17 -0.28 -6.74
C PHE A 160 -3.16 -1.44 -6.88
N LEU A 161 -3.81 -1.83 -5.78
CA LEU A 161 -4.73 -2.96 -5.71
C LEU A 161 -6.18 -2.47 -5.86
N GLY A 162 -6.57 -2.17 -7.09
CA GLY A 162 -7.85 -1.58 -7.44
C GLY A 162 -7.70 -0.33 -8.28
N LEU A 163 -8.24 -0.37 -9.49
CA LEU A 163 -8.05 0.70 -10.47
C LEU A 163 -8.85 1.97 -10.12
N ALA A 164 -10.00 1.84 -9.47
CA ALA A 164 -10.90 2.98 -9.22
C ALA A 164 -10.21 4.07 -8.39
N ALA A 165 -9.63 3.71 -7.24
CA ALA A 165 -8.94 4.65 -6.37
C ALA A 165 -7.74 5.30 -7.06
N TYR A 166 -6.95 4.55 -7.83
CA TYR A 166 -5.88 5.13 -8.64
C TYR A 166 -6.40 6.15 -9.66
N ARG A 167 -7.46 5.79 -10.41
CA ARG A 167 -8.06 6.67 -11.42
C ARG A 167 -8.59 7.97 -10.81
N ILE A 168 -9.15 7.91 -9.61
CA ILE A 168 -9.66 9.06 -8.86
C ILE A 168 -8.49 9.91 -8.34
N GLY A 169 -7.58 9.31 -7.55
CA GLY A 169 -6.49 10.02 -6.90
C GLY A 169 -5.51 10.67 -7.87
N PHE A 170 -5.14 9.94 -8.93
CA PHE A 170 -4.16 10.42 -9.93
C PHE A 170 -4.82 11.06 -11.16
N ARG A 171 -6.17 11.17 -11.19
CA ARG A 171 -6.93 11.73 -12.30
C ARG A 171 -6.61 11.05 -13.65
N ARG A 172 -6.51 9.72 -13.65
CA ARG A 172 -6.16 8.89 -14.83
C ARG A 172 -7.31 8.00 -15.27
N ARG A 173 -8.43 8.60 -15.70
CA ARG A 173 -9.70 7.88 -16.01
C ARG A 173 -9.55 6.66 -16.93
N THR A 174 -8.58 6.67 -17.85
CA THR A 174 -8.36 5.62 -18.85
C THR A 174 -7.32 4.58 -18.44
N ALA A 175 -6.72 4.66 -17.24
CA ALA A 175 -5.72 3.69 -16.80
C ALA A 175 -6.23 2.25 -16.81
N ARG A 176 -5.38 1.28 -17.14
CA ARG A 176 -5.73 -0.16 -17.31
C ARG A 176 -4.84 -1.03 -16.42
N VAL A 177 -5.24 -2.28 -16.20
CA VAL A 177 -4.39 -3.27 -15.49
C VAL A 177 -3.04 -3.38 -16.18
N GLY A 178 -1.97 -3.51 -15.39
CA GLY A 178 -0.59 -3.65 -15.87
C GLY A 178 0.29 -2.44 -15.56
N HIS A 179 1.46 -2.43 -16.19
CA HIS A 179 2.43 -1.34 -16.14
C HIS A 179 1.85 -0.03 -16.68
N GLN A 180 2.05 1.08 -15.98
CA GLN A 180 1.70 2.42 -16.48
C GLN A 180 2.95 3.13 -17.02
N PRO A 181 2.81 4.01 -18.02
CA PRO A 181 3.94 4.75 -18.59
C PRO A 181 4.53 5.79 -17.62
N GLU A 182 3.76 6.24 -16.64
CA GLU A 182 4.22 7.21 -15.63
C GLU A 182 4.91 6.56 -14.43
N THR A 183 5.68 7.38 -13.70
CA THR A 183 6.26 7.01 -12.40
C THR A 183 5.60 7.75 -11.25
N LEU A 184 5.71 7.19 -10.04
CA LEU A 184 5.44 7.86 -8.78
C LEU A 184 6.77 8.04 -8.06
N GLY A 185 7.31 9.26 -8.05
CA GLY A 185 8.68 9.51 -7.63
C GLY A 185 9.67 8.60 -8.39
N PRO A 186 10.57 7.86 -7.69
CA PRO A 186 11.53 6.95 -8.33
C PRO A 186 10.94 5.61 -8.79
N ALA A 187 9.67 5.34 -8.45
CA ALA A 187 9.04 4.04 -8.63
C ALA A 187 8.21 3.98 -9.92
N GLY A 188 8.31 2.85 -10.63
CA GLY A 188 7.34 2.55 -11.68
C GLY A 188 5.97 2.22 -11.09
N ILE A 189 4.90 2.42 -11.86
CA ILE A 189 3.52 2.16 -11.41
C ILE A 189 2.97 0.89 -12.06
N TRP A 190 2.34 0.04 -11.26
CA TRP A 190 1.60 -1.12 -11.71
C TRP A 190 0.17 -1.09 -11.18
N LEU A 191 -0.82 -1.34 -12.03
CA LEU A 191 -2.22 -1.44 -11.60
C LEU A 191 -2.65 -2.90 -11.60
N LEU A 192 -3.15 -3.36 -10.46
CA LEU A 192 -3.63 -4.71 -10.26
C LEU A 192 -5.13 -4.69 -9.92
N PRO A 193 -5.90 -5.71 -10.31
CA PRO A 193 -7.27 -5.86 -9.82
C PRO A 193 -7.29 -6.02 -8.30
N ASN A 194 -8.35 -5.55 -7.66
CA ASN A 194 -8.49 -5.68 -6.21
C ASN A 194 -8.71 -7.18 -5.84
N PRO A 195 -7.94 -7.76 -4.90
CA PRO A 195 -8.05 -9.16 -4.51
C PRO A 195 -9.23 -9.46 -3.56
N SER A 196 -10.00 -8.44 -3.13
CA SER A 196 -11.21 -8.60 -2.32
C SER A 196 -12.16 -9.63 -2.91
N GLY A 197 -12.78 -10.47 -2.07
CA GLY A 197 -13.78 -11.45 -2.50
C GLY A 197 -15.02 -10.83 -3.15
N LEU A 198 -15.27 -9.54 -2.93
CA LEU A 198 -16.34 -8.78 -3.59
C LEU A 198 -16.07 -8.50 -5.08
N ASN A 199 -14.81 -8.59 -5.52
CA ASN A 199 -14.46 -8.44 -6.93
C ASN A 199 -14.75 -9.74 -7.69
N ALA A 200 -15.97 -9.86 -8.21
CA ALA A 200 -16.42 -11.01 -8.99
C ALA A 200 -15.84 -11.08 -10.41
N HIS A 201 -15.30 -9.96 -10.94
CA HIS A 201 -14.76 -9.88 -12.29
C HIS A 201 -13.41 -10.58 -12.47
N TYR A 202 -12.69 -10.82 -11.37
CA TYR A 202 -11.41 -11.51 -11.38
C TYR A 202 -11.49 -12.74 -10.49
N GLN A 203 -11.30 -13.92 -11.09
CA GLN A 203 -11.14 -15.16 -10.34
C GLN A 203 -9.69 -15.32 -9.89
N LEU A 204 -9.45 -16.25 -8.97
CA LEU A 204 -8.10 -16.46 -8.44
C LEU A 204 -7.05 -16.69 -9.55
N PRO A 205 -7.30 -17.51 -10.60
CA PRO A 205 -6.34 -17.67 -11.70
C PRO A 205 -6.04 -16.38 -12.46
N ASP A 206 -7.03 -15.50 -12.64
CA ASP A 206 -6.84 -14.21 -13.30
C ASP A 206 -5.95 -13.29 -12.48
N LEU A 207 -6.19 -13.25 -11.15
CA LEU A 207 -5.37 -12.50 -10.21
C LEU A 207 -3.93 -13.03 -10.23
N VAL A 208 -3.75 -14.34 -10.16
CA VAL A 208 -2.41 -14.97 -10.19
C VAL A 208 -1.66 -14.60 -11.47
N ARG A 209 -2.33 -14.65 -12.64
CA ARG A 209 -1.72 -14.26 -13.91
C ARG A 209 -1.22 -12.82 -13.89
N VAL A 210 -2.08 -11.85 -13.56
CA VAL A 210 -1.72 -10.42 -13.62
C VAL A 210 -0.74 -10.00 -12.51
N TYR A 211 -0.77 -10.64 -11.35
CA TYR A 211 0.24 -10.45 -10.30
C TYR A 211 1.57 -11.08 -10.71
N GLY A 212 1.54 -12.22 -11.41
CA GLY A 212 2.72 -12.88 -11.96
C GLY A 212 3.46 -12.03 -12.98
N GLU A 213 2.75 -11.20 -13.76
CA GLU A 213 3.37 -10.23 -14.67
C GLU A 213 4.20 -9.19 -13.89
N LEU A 214 3.69 -8.68 -12.76
CA LEU A 214 4.47 -7.80 -11.87
C LEU A 214 5.66 -8.54 -11.26
N HIS A 215 5.47 -9.79 -10.79
CA HIS A 215 6.55 -10.60 -10.23
C HIS A 215 7.70 -10.78 -11.25
N ALA A 216 7.38 -11.09 -12.50
CA ALA A 216 8.36 -11.20 -13.57
C ALA A 216 9.13 -9.87 -13.80
N ALA A 217 8.44 -8.73 -13.75
CA ALA A 217 9.06 -7.41 -13.87
C ALA A 217 9.95 -7.04 -12.68
N VAL A 218 9.65 -7.56 -11.49
CA VAL A 218 10.49 -7.42 -10.29
C VAL A 218 11.78 -8.22 -10.43
N SER A 219 11.71 -9.44 -10.97
CA SER A 219 12.88 -10.31 -11.16
C SER A 219 13.78 -9.89 -12.33
N ALA A 220 13.25 -9.15 -13.30
CA ALA A 220 14.04 -8.66 -14.44
C ALA A 220 15.11 -7.65 -13.98
N PRO A 221 16.30 -7.60 -14.60
CA PRO A 221 17.30 -6.55 -14.34
C PRO A 221 16.68 -5.16 -14.53
N ARG A 222 17.02 -4.21 -13.64
CA ARG A 222 16.57 -2.82 -13.80
C ARG A 222 17.26 -2.25 -15.04
N ALA A 223 16.50 -1.93 -16.08
CA ALA A 223 17.04 -1.16 -17.20
C ALA A 223 17.59 0.17 -16.65
N ARG A 224 18.81 0.55 -17.05
CA ARG A 224 19.35 1.87 -16.70
C ARG A 224 18.35 2.92 -17.21
N PRO A 225 18.00 3.95 -16.42
CA PRO A 225 17.11 4.98 -16.88
C PRO A 225 17.71 5.58 -18.16
N VAL A 226 16.99 5.41 -19.27
CA VAL A 226 17.22 6.20 -20.47
C VAL A 226 16.83 7.61 -20.07
N THR A 227 17.79 8.53 -20.07
CA THR A 227 17.53 9.95 -19.84
C THR A 227 16.60 10.43 -20.97
N GLY A 228 15.30 10.47 -20.70
CA GLY A 228 14.27 10.93 -21.61
C GLY A 228 13.05 10.00 -21.65
N SER A 229 11.88 10.53 -21.29
CA SER A 229 10.52 10.07 -21.65
C SER A 229 9.61 9.49 -20.57
N ALA A 230 10.05 9.20 -19.34
CA ALA A 230 9.13 8.82 -18.27
C ALA A 230 8.62 10.08 -17.54
N SER A 231 7.34 10.41 -17.70
CA SER A 231 6.71 11.53 -17.00
C SER A 231 6.40 11.13 -15.56
N THR A 232 6.90 11.89 -14.59
CA THR A 232 6.64 11.65 -13.17
C THR A 232 5.34 12.32 -12.73
N LEU A 233 4.49 11.59 -12.02
CA LEU A 233 3.30 12.16 -11.38
C LEU A 233 3.73 13.00 -10.17
N ARG A 234 3.51 14.32 -10.22
CA ARG A 234 3.61 15.22 -9.06
C ARG A 234 2.27 15.87 -8.78
N GLN A 235 1.91 15.98 -7.51
CA GLN A 235 0.78 16.81 -7.08
C GLN A 235 1.26 18.27 -7.00
N SER A 236 0.65 19.18 -7.76
CA SER A 236 0.82 20.63 -7.52
C SER A 236 0.11 20.99 -6.21
N LEU A 237 0.67 21.96 -5.47
CA LEU A 237 0.05 22.58 -4.29
C LEU A 237 -1.33 23.20 -4.61
N GLU A 238 -1.68 23.34 -5.89
CA GLU A 238 -2.98 23.81 -6.39
C GLU A 238 -3.97 22.67 -6.76
N GLY A 239 -3.69 21.42 -6.35
CA GLY A 239 -4.60 20.28 -6.53
C GLY A 239 -4.65 19.65 -7.93
N THR A 240 -3.77 20.10 -8.84
CA THR A 240 -3.63 19.58 -10.21
C THR A 240 -2.39 18.68 -10.33
N VAL A 241 -2.58 17.42 -10.73
CA VAL A 241 -1.48 16.52 -11.09
C VAL A 241 -1.06 16.82 -12.52
N THR A 242 0.14 17.37 -12.70
CA THR A 242 0.67 17.77 -14.02
C THR A 242 1.77 16.80 -14.46
N LEU A 243 1.76 16.42 -15.75
CA LEU A 243 2.86 15.68 -16.39
C LEU A 243 4.00 16.67 -16.66
N LEU A 244 5.23 16.32 -16.26
CA LEU A 244 6.45 17.04 -16.65
C LEU A 244 7.26 16.20 -17.63
#